data_AF-A0A0C3PDQ4-F1
#
_entry.id   AF-A0A0C3PDQ4-F1
#
_cell.length_a   1.000
_cell.length_b   1.000
_cell.length_c   1.000
_cell.angle_alpha   90.00
_cell.angle_beta   90.00
_cell.angle_gamma   90.00
#
_symmetry.space_group_name_H-M   'P 1'
#
loop_
_entity.id
_entity.type
_entity.pdbx_description
1 polymer ?
#
loop_
_entity_poly.entity_id
_entity_poly.type
_entity_poly.pdbx_seq_one_letter_code
_entity_poly.pdbx_strand_id
1 'polypeptide(L)'
;INCGMENVFLGLPWLQENNPVVDWRMGTLSINEKTDRSKELRCNISSRVNPGNSLLRKITTATELAQEEHKKKPKAVLPEDYKDFASVFKKPSDRVLPPLQPYDHAINL
;
A
#
# COMPACT_ATOMS: atom_id res chain seq x y z
N ILE A 1 0.98 -0.11 15.77
CA ILE A 1 1.06 0.60 14.47
C ILE A 1 0.48 2.00 14.67
N ASN A 2 1.33 3.03 14.78
CA ASN A 2 0.86 4.42 14.90
C ASN A 2 0.54 4.98 13.51
N CYS A 3 -0.66 4.69 13.01
CA CYS A 3 -1.29 5.57 12.04
C CYS A 3 -1.73 6.81 12.82
N GLY A 4 -1.36 8.02 12.38
CA GLY A 4 -1.70 9.26 13.08
C GLY A 4 -3.20 9.39 13.41
N MET A 5 -3.58 10.38 14.22
CA MET A 5 -4.96 10.59 14.70
C MET A 5 -5.99 10.91 13.61
N GLU A 6 -5.55 10.96 12.35
CA GLU A 6 -6.35 11.32 11.19
C GLU A 6 -7.31 10.16 10.83
N ASN A 7 -8.62 10.44 10.83
CA ASN A 7 -9.63 9.46 10.45
C ASN A 7 -9.77 9.28 8.92
N VAL A 8 -9.27 10.24 8.13
CA VAL A 8 -9.43 10.27 6.68
C VAL A 8 -8.19 10.86 6.02
N PHE A 9 -7.68 10.18 4.98
CA PHE A 9 -6.62 10.70 4.12
C PHE A 9 -7.18 11.00 2.72
N LEU A 10 -7.03 12.25 2.28
CA LEU A 10 -7.49 12.69 0.97
C LEU A 10 -6.36 12.48 -0.05
N GLY A 11 -6.52 11.47 -0.90
CA GLY A 11 -5.54 11.14 -1.93
C GLY A 11 -5.58 12.09 -3.13
N LEU A 12 -4.61 11.91 -4.03
CA LEU A 12 -4.51 12.65 -5.29
C LEU A 12 -5.80 12.68 -6.14
N PRO A 13 -6.57 11.57 -6.28
CA PRO A 13 -7.81 11.63 -7.05
C PRO A 13 -8.81 12.66 -6.51
N TRP A 14 -8.94 12.75 -5.19
CA TRP A 14 -9.84 13.71 -4.55
C TRP A 14 -9.36 15.15 -4.75
N LEU A 15 -8.05 15.39 -4.65
CA LEU A 15 -7.44 16.70 -4.88
C LEU A 15 -7.62 17.17 -6.33
N GLN A 16 -7.46 16.28 -7.31
CA GLN A 16 -7.69 16.59 -8.72
C GLN A 16 -9.15 16.92 -9.02
N GLU A 17 -10.09 16.23 -8.38
CA GLU A 17 -11.52 16.42 -8.62
C GLU A 17 -12.05 17.73 -8.02
N ASN A 18 -11.66 18.05 -6.78
CA ASN A 18 -12.18 19.22 -6.06
C ASN A 18 -11.32 20.47 -6.27
N ASN A 19 -10.07 20.29 -6.72
CA ASN A 19 -9.04 21.30 -6.91
C ASN A 19 -9.09 22.42 -5.86
N PRO A 20 -8.93 22.06 -4.56
CA PRO A 20 -9.11 23.01 -3.48
C PRO A 20 -7.95 24.01 -3.41
N VAL A 21 -8.20 25.16 -2.80
CA VAL A 21 -7.15 26.14 -2.53
C VAL A 21 -6.47 25.75 -1.23
N VAL A 22 -5.18 25.40 -1.33
CA VAL A 22 -4.34 25.01 -0.19
C VAL A 22 -3.41 26.14 0.19
N ASP A 23 -3.52 26.62 1.43
CA ASP A 23 -2.56 27.54 2.02
C ASP A 23 -1.58 26.74 2.89
N TRP A 24 -0.41 26.45 2.33
CA TRP A 24 0.64 25.69 3.01
C TRP A 24 1.26 26.41 4.20
N ARG A 25 1.21 27.75 4.24
CA ARG A 25 1.78 28.55 5.32
C ARG A 25 0.87 28.52 6.55
N MET A 26 -0.45 28.56 6.32
CA MET A 26 -1.47 28.49 7.37
C MET A 26 -1.92 27.06 7.69
N GLY A 27 -1.59 26.09 6.83
CA GLY A 27 -2.06 24.71 6.96
C GLY A 27 -3.56 24.56 6.74
N THR A 28 -4.16 25.45 5.95
CA THR A 28 -5.61 25.47 5.70
C THR A 28 -5.93 25.06 4.27
N LEU A 29 -7.10 24.47 4.10
CA LEU A 29 -7.63 24.07 2.80
C LEU A 29 -9.05 24.62 2.69
N SER A 30 -9.34 25.31 1.58
CA SER A 30 -10.68 25.84 1.29
C SER A 30 -11.22 25.28 -0.02
N ILE A 31 -12.48 24.84 0.01
CA ILE A 31 -13.21 24.34 -1.15
C ILE A 31 -14.07 25.50 -1.64
N ASN A 32 -13.96 25.83 -2.92
CA ASN A 32 -14.82 26.84 -3.51
C ASN A 32 -16.18 26.21 -3.86
N GLU A 33 -17.27 26.94 -3.68
CA GLU A 33 -18.63 26.43 -3.93
C GLU A 33 -18.85 26.02 -5.41
N LYS A 34 -18.02 26.53 -6.32
CA LYS A 34 -18.13 26.26 -7.77
C LYS A 34 -17.52 24.91 -8.17
N THR A 35 -16.56 24.39 -7.40
CA THR A 35 -15.91 23.08 -7.58
C THR A 35 -16.37 22.08 -6.53
N ASP A 36 -17.24 22.48 -5.60
CA ASP A 36 -17.87 21.59 -4.63
C ASP A 36 -18.83 20.60 -5.31
N ARG A 37 -18.29 19.44 -5.69
CA ARG A 37 -19.08 18.30 -6.20
C ARG A 37 -19.61 17.40 -5.08
N SER A 38 -19.51 17.81 -3.81
CA SER A 38 -20.04 17.01 -2.68
C SER A 38 -21.52 16.68 -2.81
N LYS A 39 -22.29 17.55 -3.48
CA LYS A 39 -23.73 17.35 -3.76
C LYS A 39 -23.97 16.16 -4.72
N GLU A 40 -23.05 15.89 -5.63
CA GLU A 40 -23.12 14.78 -6.59
C GLU A 40 -22.71 13.43 -5.94
N LEU A 41 -21.84 13.48 -4.94
CA LEU A 41 -21.36 12.30 -4.21
C LEU A 41 -22.36 11.71 -3.20
N ARG A 42 -23.44 12.43 -2.85
CA ARG A 42 -24.48 11.94 -1.90
C ARG A 42 -25.19 10.68 -2.39
N CYS A 43 -25.26 10.44 -3.69
CA CYS A 43 -25.99 9.31 -4.27
C CYS A 43 -25.17 8.01 -4.41
N ASN A 44 -23.84 8.08 -4.30
CA ASN A 44 -22.97 6.92 -4.59
C ASN A 44 -22.57 6.13 -3.34
N ILE A 45 -22.67 6.71 -2.15
CA ILE A 45 -22.27 6.03 -0.90
C ILE A 45 -23.41 5.12 -0.40
N SER A 46 -24.67 5.57 -0.47
CA SER A 46 -25.82 4.75 -0.04
C SER A 46 -26.03 3.49 -0.90
N SER A 47 -25.53 3.47 -2.14
CA SER A 47 -25.74 2.36 -3.07
C SER A 47 -24.57 1.35 -3.13
N ARG A 48 -23.42 1.66 -2.50
CA ARG A 48 -22.21 0.83 -2.62
C ARG A 48 -21.75 0.15 -1.33
N VAL A 49 -22.27 0.51 -0.16
CA VAL A 49 -21.94 -0.19 1.09
C VAL A 49 -22.89 -1.37 1.28
N ASN A 50 -22.51 -2.52 0.72
CA ASN A 50 -23.00 -3.80 1.24
C ASN A 50 -22.20 -4.07 2.54
N PRO A 51 -22.84 -4.19 3.72
CA PRO A 51 -22.12 -4.43 4.97
C PRO A 51 -21.40 -5.79 5.06
N GLY A 52 -21.49 -6.62 4.01
CA GLY A 52 -20.90 -7.96 3.95
C GLY A 52 -19.57 -8.10 3.21
N ASN A 53 -18.99 -7.04 2.62
CA ASN A 53 -17.73 -7.15 1.87
C ASN A 53 -16.63 -6.21 2.38
N SER A 54 -16.29 -6.31 3.68
CA SER A 54 -15.03 -5.78 4.26
C SER A 54 -13.78 -6.55 3.76
N LEU A 55 -13.74 -6.84 2.48
CA LEU A 55 -12.62 -7.46 1.79
C LEU A 55 -12.49 -6.77 0.42
N LEU A 56 -12.26 -5.45 0.47
CA LEU A 56 -11.65 -4.74 -0.63
C LEU A 56 -10.26 -5.33 -0.84
N ARG A 57 -10.18 -6.41 -1.61
CA ARG A 57 -8.93 -6.95 -2.13
C ARG A 57 -8.38 -5.87 -3.07
N LYS A 58 -7.61 -4.92 -2.52
CA LYS A 58 -6.94 -3.83 -3.24
C LYS A 58 -5.84 -4.41 -4.13
N ILE A 59 -6.21 -5.10 -5.21
CA ILE A 59 -5.27 -5.41 -6.28
C ILE A 59 -5.34 -4.21 -7.21
N THR A 60 -4.32 -3.36 -7.14
CA THR A 60 -4.15 -2.26 -8.09
C THR A 60 -3.66 -2.83 -9.43
N THR A 61 -3.89 -2.11 -10.53
CA THR A 61 -3.37 -2.47 -11.87
C THR A 61 -1.85 -2.69 -11.85
N ALA A 62 -1.10 -1.93 -11.04
CA ALA A 62 0.34 -2.11 -10.87
C ALA A 62 0.70 -3.48 -10.27
N THR A 63 -0.03 -3.93 -9.26
CA THR A 63 0.16 -5.27 -8.66
C THR A 63 -0.19 -6.40 -9.62
N GLU A 64 -1.21 -6.22 -10.46
CA GLU A 64 -1.56 -7.21 -11.49
C GLU A 64 -0.46 -7.32 -12.55
N LEU A 65 0.00 -6.19 -13.09
CA LEU A 65 1.11 -6.14 -14.05
C LEU A 65 2.40 -6.76 -13.49
N ALA A 66 2.74 -6.46 -12.22
CA ALA A 66 3.91 -7.06 -11.56
C ALA A 66 3.77 -8.59 -11.43
N GLN A 67 2.58 -9.09 -11.11
CA GLN A 67 2.32 -10.53 -11.01
C GLN A 67 2.40 -11.23 -12.38
N GLU A 68 1.88 -10.61 -13.43
CA GLU A 68 2.00 -11.13 -14.80
C GLU A 68 3.45 -11.18 -15.27
N GLU A 69 4.24 -10.14 -14.99
CA GLU A 69 5.66 -10.11 -15.32
C GLU A 69 6.43 -11.20 -14.55
N HIS A 70 6.15 -11.39 -13.26
CA HIS A 70 6.75 -12.45 -12.45
C HIS A 70 6.44 -13.86 -12.99
N LYS A 71 5.28 -14.10 -13.61
CA LYS A 71 4.96 -15.38 -14.25
C LYS A 71 5.74 -15.62 -15.54
N LYS A 72 6.13 -14.56 -16.25
CA LYS A 72 6.87 -14.62 -17.52
C LYS A 72 8.38 -14.68 -17.34
N LYS A 73 8.90 -14.37 -16.15
CA LYS A 73 10.35 -14.42 -15.87
C LYS A 73 10.86 -15.87 -15.97
N PRO A 74 11.90 -16.14 -16.77
CA PRO A 74 12.55 -17.45 -16.76
C PRO A 74 13.05 -17.73 -15.34
N LYS A 75 13.05 -19.02 -14.95
CA LYS A 75 13.58 -19.45 -13.66
C LYS A 75 14.97 -18.86 -13.50
N ALA A 76 15.22 -18.17 -12.39
CA ALA A 76 16.50 -17.53 -12.13
C ALA A 76 17.62 -18.58 -12.20
N VAL A 77 18.44 -18.48 -13.25
CA VAL A 77 19.65 -19.29 -13.41
C VAL A 77 20.77 -18.51 -12.74
N LEU A 78 21.49 -19.16 -11.82
CA LEU A 78 22.68 -18.55 -11.21
C LEU A 78 23.74 -18.33 -12.29
N PRO A 79 24.44 -17.18 -12.29
CA PRO A 79 25.56 -16.97 -13.20
C PRO A 79 26.63 -18.05 -13.02
N GLU A 80 27.39 -18.35 -14.08
CA GLU A 80 28.37 -19.45 -14.11
C GLU A 80 29.34 -19.41 -12.93
N ASP A 81 29.91 -18.23 -12.67
CA ASP A 81 30.88 -17.99 -11.58
C ASP A 81 30.31 -18.26 -10.17
N TYR A 82 28.98 -18.34 -10.05
CA TYR A 82 28.26 -18.51 -8.78
C TYR A 82 27.61 -19.89 -8.64
N LYS A 83 27.81 -20.81 -9.58
CA LYS A 83 27.24 -22.17 -9.51
C LYS A 83 27.75 -22.97 -8.31
N ASP A 84 29.01 -22.80 -7.95
CA ASP A 84 29.62 -23.47 -6.79
C ASP A 84 28.96 -23.07 -5.47
N PHE A 85 28.36 -21.87 -5.42
CA PHE A 85 27.66 -21.34 -4.25
C PHE A 85 26.15 -21.60 -4.28
N ALA A 86 25.65 -22.47 -5.15
CA ALA A 86 24.21 -22.80 -5.24
C ALA A 86 23.62 -23.23 -3.88
N SER A 87 24.43 -23.82 -3.00
CA SER A 87 24.03 -24.20 -1.65
C SER A 87 23.60 -22.99 -0.79
N VAL A 88 24.23 -21.83 -0.95
CA VAL A 88 23.93 -20.60 -0.18
C VAL A 88 22.54 -20.06 -0.50
N PHE A 89 22.08 -20.23 -1.73
CA PHE A 89 20.77 -19.75 -2.19
C PHE A 89 19.63 -20.73 -1.88
N LYS A 90 19.94 -21.96 -1.44
CA LYS A 90 18.91 -22.90 -0.98
C LYS A 90 18.38 -22.43 0.36
N LYS A 91 17.09 -22.14 0.40
CA LYS A 91 16.39 -21.80 1.64
C LYS A 91 16.49 -23.00 2.61
N PRO A 92 17.08 -22.85 3.81
CA PRO A 92 17.11 -23.93 4.78
C PRO A 92 15.70 -24.27 5.23
N SER A 93 15.42 -25.56 5.44
CA SER A 93 14.13 -26.05 5.94
C SER A 93 13.82 -25.50 7.34
N ASP A 94 14.86 -25.31 8.15
CA ASP A 94 14.76 -24.90 9.54
C ASP A 94 15.08 -23.42 9.66
N ARG A 95 14.04 -22.59 9.61
CA ARG A 95 14.12 -21.16 9.92
C ARG A 95 14.03 -20.93 11.42
N VAL A 96 14.90 -21.58 12.18
CA VAL A 96 15.03 -21.31 13.61
C VAL A 96 15.76 -19.98 13.73
N LEU A 97 15.07 -18.98 14.29
CA LEU A 97 15.72 -17.71 14.60
C LEU A 97 16.86 -17.98 15.59
N PRO A 98 17.99 -17.25 15.48
CA PRO A 98 18.99 -17.29 16.53
C PRO A 98 18.33 -16.94 17.88
N PRO A 99 18.88 -17.45 18.99
CA PRO A 99 18.38 -17.09 20.31
C PRO A 99 18.42 -15.58 20.51
N LEU A 100 17.44 -15.07 21.26
CA LEU A 100 17.27 -13.64 21.54
C LEU A 100 18.54 -13.07 22.17
N GLN A 101 19.04 -11.97 21.62
CA GLN A 101 20.21 -11.26 22.11
C GLN A 101 19.81 -10.18 23.14
N PRO A 102 20.73 -9.77 24.03
CA PRO A 102 20.47 -8.71 25.01
C PRO A 102 20.09 -7.35 24.39
N TYR A 103 20.46 -7.14 23.11
CA TYR A 103 20.21 -5.92 22.35
C TYR A 103 18.97 -6.01 21.45
N ASP A 104 18.26 -7.13 21.45
CA ASP A 104 17.04 -7.29 20.68
C ASP A 104 15.90 -6.50 21.35
N HIS A 105 15.50 -5.40 20.72
CA HIS A 105 14.38 -4.60 21.17
C HIS A 105 13.07 -5.12 20.56
N ALA A 106 12.12 -5.50 21.41
CA ALA A 106 10.77 -5.83 20.97
C ALA A 106 10.01 -4.57 20.52
N ILE A 107 9.32 -4.64 19.39
CA ILE A 107 8.40 -3.59 18.94
C ILE A 107 7.04 -3.84 19.61
N ASN A 108 6.62 -2.92 20.49
CA ASN A 108 5.26 -2.91 21.02
C ASN A 108 4.31 -2.39 19.94
N LEU A 109 3.37 -3.23 19.50
CA LEU A 109 2.41 -2.92 18.42
C LEU A 109 1.16 -2.21 18.90
#